data_AF-A0A926W520-F1
#
_entry.id   AF-A0A926W520-F1
#
_cell.length_a   1.000
_cell.length_b   1.000
_cell.length_c   1.000
_cell.angle_alpha   90.00
_cell.angle_beta   90.00
_cell.angle_gamma   90.00
#
_symmetry.space_group_name_H-M   'P 1'
#
loop_
_entity.id
_entity.type
_entity.pdbx_description
1 polymer ?
#
loop_
_entity_poly.entity_id
_entity_poly.type
_entity_poly.pdbx_seq_one_letter_code
_entity_poly.pdbx_strand_id
1 'polypeptide(L)'
;MCPTINLFPGSSVVTQEAVSHQVMDFARRTLVVFDSRVPDLTTLLNALVKNTTSYILTPEEYPLLTITYLLSKTRTRRLALVAPGAPGLIHLGAECLDRARVKARAGLLQEWGVEEIDLYSCRVGQDGRFIEELAQQTGARVAAATGLVGSAAQGGSWKLANQSSSAVFDLKRLQAYKSVLSGEELSKAS
;
A
#
# COMPACT_ATOMS: atom_id res chain seq x y z
N MET A 1 -42.24 -39.32 24.05
CA MET A 1 -42.41 -38.67 22.73
C MET A 1 -41.94 -37.23 22.87
N CYS A 2 -40.83 -36.89 22.22
CA CYS A 2 -40.14 -35.60 22.34
C CYS A 2 -40.78 -34.52 21.47
N PRO A 3 -40.71 -33.23 21.84
CA PRO A 3 -41.03 -32.13 20.94
C PRO A 3 -39.83 -31.85 20.03
N THR A 4 -40.06 -31.25 18.87
CA THR A 4 -39.00 -30.58 18.11
C THR A 4 -39.50 -29.22 17.65
N ILE A 5 -38.93 -28.20 18.27
CA ILE A 5 -38.98 -26.80 17.84
C ILE A 5 -38.05 -26.67 16.63
N ASN A 6 -38.45 -25.92 15.61
CA ASN A 6 -37.50 -25.21 14.77
C ASN A 6 -37.98 -23.76 14.56
N LEU A 7 -37.26 -22.85 15.21
CA LEU A 7 -37.22 -21.42 14.99
C LEU A 7 -36.27 -21.15 13.82
N PHE A 8 -36.68 -20.37 12.82
CA PHE A 8 -35.76 -19.50 12.08
C PHE A 8 -36.49 -18.22 11.68
N PRO A 9 -36.17 -17.06 12.29
CA PRO A 9 -36.54 -15.77 11.76
C PRO A 9 -35.43 -15.21 10.85
N GLY A 10 -35.82 -14.46 9.83
CA GLY A 10 -35.00 -13.35 9.32
C GLY A 10 -34.07 -13.62 8.14
N SER A 11 -34.63 -13.92 6.96
CA SER A 11 -33.94 -13.60 5.71
C SER A 11 -33.94 -12.08 5.54
N SER A 12 -32.81 -11.44 5.83
CA SER A 12 -32.60 -10.02 5.49
C SER A 12 -32.41 -9.92 3.98
N VAL A 13 -33.44 -9.41 3.28
CA VAL A 13 -33.34 -9.00 1.89
C VAL A 13 -32.47 -7.75 1.83
N VAL A 14 -31.22 -7.89 1.39
CA VAL A 14 -30.34 -6.74 1.13
C VAL A 14 -30.82 -6.08 -0.16
N THR A 15 -31.23 -4.82 -0.08
CA THR A 15 -31.74 -4.06 -1.24
C THR A 15 -30.61 -3.71 -2.22
N GLN A 16 -30.94 -3.67 -3.51
CA GLN A 16 -29.99 -3.51 -4.62
C GLN A 16 -29.18 -2.19 -4.59
N GLU A 17 -29.70 -1.14 -3.95
CA GLU A 17 -28.99 0.12 -3.71
C GLU A 17 -27.84 -0.02 -2.69
N ALA A 18 -28.06 -0.78 -1.60
CA ALA A 18 -27.04 -1.01 -0.58
C ALA A 18 -25.89 -1.88 -1.11
N VAL A 19 -26.20 -2.85 -1.98
CA VAL A 19 -25.18 -3.66 -2.66
C VAL A 19 -24.31 -2.80 -3.58
N SER A 20 -24.92 -1.90 -4.37
CA SER A 20 -24.19 -1.03 -5.30
C SER A 20 -23.27 -0.04 -4.56
N HIS A 21 -23.77 0.58 -3.48
CA HIS A 21 -22.96 1.47 -2.64
C HIS A 21 -21.83 0.72 -1.94
N GLN A 22 -22.08 -0.48 -1.40
CA GLN A 22 -21.07 -1.27 -0.71
C GLN A 22 -19.99 -1.80 -1.67
N VAL A 23 -20.38 -2.31 -2.84
CA VAL A 23 -19.44 -2.75 -3.89
C VAL A 23 -18.59 -1.57 -4.40
N MET A 24 -19.19 -0.41 -4.60
CA MET A 24 -18.48 0.83 -4.96
C MET A 24 -17.58 1.35 -3.82
N ASP A 25 -17.98 1.17 -2.56
CA ASP A 25 -17.19 1.62 -1.40
C ASP A 25 -15.95 0.73 -1.20
N PHE A 26 -16.08 -0.59 -1.31
CA PHE A 26 -14.93 -1.51 -1.30
C PHE A 26 -13.97 -1.26 -2.47
N ALA A 27 -14.50 -0.95 -3.67
CA ALA A 27 -13.67 -0.59 -4.82
C ALA A 27 -12.90 0.73 -4.62
N ARG A 28 -13.36 1.62 -3.73
CA ARG A 28 -12.68 2.87 -3.38
C ARG A 28 -11.78 2.76 -2.14
N ARG A 29 -11.83 1.65 -1.41
CA ARG A 29 -10.95 1.46 -0.24
C ARG A 29 -9.54 1.22 -0.71
N THR A 30 -8.57 1.85 -0.04
CA THR A 30 -7.13 1.67 -0.29
C THR A 30 -6.48 1.06 0.94
N LEU A 31 -5.68 0.01 0.77
CA LEU A 31 -4.78 -0.47 1.81
C LEU A 31 -3.46 0.30 1.72
N VAL A 32 -3.08 1.00 2.79
CA VAL A 32 -1.78 1.68 2.90
C VAL A 32 -0.92 0.91 3.88
N VAL A 33 0.21 0.40 3.41
CA VAL A 33 1.17 -0.34 4.23
C VAL A 33 2.40 0.51 4.42
N PHE A 34 2.71 0.79 5.68
CA PHE A 34 3.86 1.56 6.10
C PHE A 34 4.96 0.62 6.60
N ASP A 35 6.20 0.90 6.27
CA ASP A 35 7.33 0.34 7.00
C ASP A 35 7.57 1.12 8.29
N SER A 36 7.83 0.43 9.42
CA SER A 36 8.05 1.06 10.71
C SER A 36 9.27 2.00 10.77
N ARG A 37 10.22 1.86 9.85
CA ARG A 37 11.42 2.72 9.75
C ARG A 37 11.13 4.07 9.12
N VAL A 38 9.94 4.30 8.58
CA VAL A 38 9.53 5.61 8.08
C VAL A 38 9.46 6.60 9.25
N PRO A 39 10.14 7.76 9.17
CA PRO A 39 10.07 8.74 10.24
C PRO A 39 8.67 9.35 10.33
N ASP A 40 8.26 9.75 11.54
CA ASP A 40 7.00 10.46 11.83
C ASP A 40 5.74 9.84 11.19
N LEU A 41 5.53 8.54 11.45
CA LEU A 41 4.34 7.81 11.03
C LEU A 41 3.05 8.46 11.52
N THR A 42 3.05 9.08 12.70
CA THR A 42 1.86 9.75 13.26
C THR A 42 1.35 10.85 12.32
N THR A 43 2.24 11.70 11.81
CA THR A 43 1.85 12.73 10.83
C THR A 43 1.31 12.11 9.54
N LEU A 44 1.91 11.01 9.06
CA LEU A 44 1.47 10.33 7.84
C LEU A 44 0.09 9.69 8.01
N LEU A 45 -0.15 9.01 9.13
CA LEU A 45 -1.45 8.42 9.44
C LEU A 45 -2.54 9.47 9.55
N ASN A 46 -2.25 10.61 10.20
CA ASN A 46 -3.19 11.73 10.28
C ASN A 46 -3.47 12.40 8.93
N ALA A 47 -2.54 12.25 7.97
CA ALA A 47 -2.68 12.77 6.62
C ALA A 47 -3.45 11.85 5.67
N LEU A 48 -3.76 10.61 6.06
CA LEU A 48 -4.52 9.71 5.20
C LEU A 48 -5.91 10.26 4.86
N VAL A 49 -6.32 10.09 3.61
CA VAL A 49 -7.67 10.44 3.15
C VAL A 49 -8.71 9.47 3.71
N LYS A 50 -10.00 9.81 3.59
CA LYS A 50 -11.08 8.89 4.00
C LYS A 50 -11.03 7.59 3.19
N ASN A 51 -11.61 6.53 3.73
CA ASN A 51 -11.69 5.19 3.10
C ASN A 51 -10.32 4.52 2.88
N THR A 52 -9.32 4.85 3.69
CA THR A 52 -8.05 4.12 3.74
C THR A 52 -8.02 3.20 4.96
N THR A 53 -7.51 1.98 4.78
CA THR A 53 -7.10 1.12 5.88
C THR A 53 -5.58 1.14 5.94
N SER A 54 -4.99 1.38 7.10
CA SER A 54 -3.53 1.41 7.26
C SER A 54 -3.01 0.19 8.02
N TYR A 55 -1.82 -0.28 7.66
CA TYR A 55 -1.06 -1.29 8.41
C TYR A 55 0.39 -0.83 8.54
N ILE A 56 1.03 -1.05 9.69
CA ILE A 56 2.45 -0.76 9.90
C ILE A 56 3.17 -2.11 10.01
N LEU A 57 4.06 -2.39 9.07
CA LEU A 57 4.95 -3.56 9.09
C LEU A 57 6.09 -3.32 10.07
N THR A 58 6.33 -4.27 10.97
CA THR A 58 7.54 -4.27 11.82
C THR A 58 8.71 -4.96 11.11
N PRO A 59 9.97 -4.73 11.55
CA PRO A 59 11.15 -5.31 10.92
C PRO A 59 11.21 -6.84 10.93
N GLU A 60 10.41 -7.50 11.75
CA GLU A 60 10.37 -8.97 11.90
C GLU A 60 9.33 -9.62 10.99
N GLU A 61 8.44 -8.83 10.38
CA GLU A 61 7.37 -9.35 9.54
C GLU A 61 7.82 -9.64 8.11
N TYR A 62 7.31 -10.73 7.54
CA TYR A 62 7.51 -11.07 6.13
C TYR A 62 6.52 -10.30 5.25
N PRO A 63 6.96 -9.23 4.57
CA PRO A 63 6.06 -8.22 4.02
C PRO A 63 5.10 -8.78 2.98
N LEU A 64 5.56 -9.65 2.07
CA LEU A 64 4.71 -10.17 0.99
C LEU A 64 3.62 -11.10 1.53
N LEU A 65 3.93 -11.93 2.53
CA LEU A 65 2.93 -12.80 3.16
C LEU A 65 1.89 -11.97 3.92
N THR A 66 2.33 -10.97 4.70
CA THR A 66 1.43 -10.08 5.43
C THR A 66 0.54 -9.30 4.48
N ILE A 67 1.09 -8.71 3.40
CA ILE A 67 0.32 -7.96 2.41
C ILE A 67 -0.70 -8.87 1.71
N THR A 68 -0.29 -10.06 1.24
CA THR A 68 -1.22 -11.03 0.62
C THR A 68 -2.37 -11.36 1.58
N TYR A 69 -2.06 -11.62 2.85
CA TYR A 69 -3.09 -11.88 3.87
C TYR A 69 -4.04 -10.67 4.04
N LEU A 70 -3.51 -9.45 4.20
CA LEU A 70 -4.32 -8.25 4.39
C LEU A 70 -5.23 -7.97 3.18
N LEU A 71 -4.72 -8.14 1.96
CA LEU A 71 -5.50 -7.98 0.73
C LEU A 71 -6.64 -9.00 0.65
N SER A 72 -6.38 -10.26 1.05
CA SER A 72 -7.41 -11.31 1.09
C SER A 72 -8.59 -10.98 2.04
N LYS A 73 -8.31 -10.23 3.12
CA LYS A 73 -9.32 -9.83 4.13
C LYS A 73 -10.04 -8.55 3.78
N THR A 74 -9.31 -7.57 3.25
CA THR A 74 -9.85 -6.24 2.99
C THR A 74 -10.58 -6.15 1.65
N ARG A 75 -10.23 -7.01 0.68
CA ARG A 75 -10.75 -6.99 -0.71
C ARG A 75 -10.67 -5.60 -1.36
N THR A 76 -9.64 -4.83 -1.00
CA THR A 76 -9.31 -3.56 -1.67
C THR A 76 -8.76 -3.83 -3.07
N ARG A 77 -8.91 -2.86 -3.97
CA ARG A 77 -8.32 -2.88 -5.31
C ARG A 77 -7.10 -1.99 -5.45
N ARG A 78 -6.67 -1.32 -4.37
CA ARG A 78 -5.55 -0.39 -4.40
C ARG A 78 -4.65 -0.58 -3.19
N LEU A 79 -3.36 -0.74 -3.47
CA LEU A 79 -2.31 -0.85 -2.47
C LEU A 79 -1.42 0.40 -2.56
N ALA A 80 -1.05 0.96 -1.42
CA ALA A 80 0.01 1.95 -1.33
C ALA A 80 1.09 1.44 -0.37
N LEU A 81 2.34 1.44 -0.82
CA LEU A 81 3.50 1.06 -0.03
C LEU A 81 4.28 2.32 0.32
N VAL A 82 4.48 2.57 1.61
CA VAL A 82 5.15 3.75 2.15
C VAL A 82 6.36 3.29 2.95
N ALA A 83 7.53 3.43 2.35
CA ALA A 83 8.73 2.78 2.88
C ALA A 83 10.02 3.43 2.37
N PRO A 84 11.14 3.27 3.09
CA PRO A 84 12.45 3.61 2.56
C PRO A 84 12.78 2.82 1.30
N GLY A 85 13.59 3.42 0.42
CA GLY A 85 14.01 2.74 -0.80
C GLY A 85 15.05 3.49 -1.60
N ALA A 86 15.38 2.88 -2.72
CA ALA A 86 16.37 3.29 -3.70
C ALA A 86 15.89 2.87 -5.10
N PRO A 87 16.58 3.23 -6.20
CA PRO A 87 16.21 2.76 -7.55
C PRO A 87 15.96 1.25 -7.60
N GLY A 88 14.73 0.85 -7.92
CA GLY A 88 14.32 -0.55 -8.03
C GLY A 88 14.29 -1.37 -6.72
N LEU A 89 14.33 -0.71 -5.56
CA LEU A 89 14.41 -1.35 -4.24
C LEU A 89 13.50 -0.68 -3.23
N ILE A 90 12.72 -1.46 -2.50
CA ILE A 90 11.90 -1.01 -1.36
C ILE A 90 12.26 -1.84 -0.13
N HIS A 91 12.48 -1.20 1.01
CA HIS A 91 12.71 -1.87 2.30
C HIS A 91 11.38 -2.04 3.05
N LEU A 92 10.90 -3.26 3.24
CA LEU A 92 9.61 -3.55 3.87
C LEU A 92 9.76 -4.69 4.90
N GLY A 93 9.53 -4.38 6.17
CA GLY A 93 9.70 -5.33 7.26
C GLY A 93 11.05 -6.04 7.21
N ALA A 94 11.02 -7.37 7.23
CA ALA A 94 12.19 -8.26 7.25
C ALA A 94 12.88 -8.42 5.89
N GLU A 95 12.31 -7.92 4.79
CA GLU A 95 12.84 -8.14 3.44
C GLU A 95 12.96 -6.86 2.62
N CYS A 96 13.71 -6.94 1.53
CA CYS A 96 13.69 -5.92 0.49
C CYS A 96 12.94 -6.47 -0.73
N LEU A 97 12.09 -5.62 -1.31
CA LEU A 97 11.42 -5.90 -2.57
C LEU A 97 12.24 -5.30 -3.70
N ASP A 98 12.91 -6.17 -4.45
CA ASP A 98 13.62 -5.86 -5.69
C ASP A 98 13.09 -6.75 -6.83
N ARG A 99 13.64 -6.57 -8.03
CA ARG A 99 13.20 -7.32 -9.21
C ARG A 99 13.41 -8.84 -9.06
N ALA A 100 14.49 -9.28 -8.42
CA ALA A 100 14.77 -10.70 -8.24
C ALA A 100 13.76 -11.33 -7.28
N ARG A 101 13.42 -10.61 -6.21
CA ARG A 101 12.41 -11.01 -5.23
C ARG A 101 11.02 -11.04 -5.83
N VAL A 102 10.65 -10.03 -6.63
CA VAL A 102 9.37 -9.99 -7.36
C VAL A 102 9.23 -11.25 -8.22
N LYS A 103 10.26 -11.61 -9.00
CA LYS A 103 10.26 -12.85 -9.81
C LYS A 103 10.12 -14.10 -8.96
N ALA A 104 10.94 -14.21 -7.90
CA ALA A 104 10.95 -15.36 -7.02
C ALA A 104 9.63 -15.55 -6.27
N ARG A 105 8.84 -14.49 -6.11
CA ARG A 105 7.57 -14.47 -5.35
C ARG A 105 6.35 -14.20 -6.23
N ALA A 106 6.46 -14.42 -7.54
CA ALA A 106 5.39 -14.19 -8.51
C ALA A 106 4.05 -14.80 -8.08
N GLY A 107 4.04 -16.04 -7.56
CA GLY A 107 2.81 -16.70 -7.11
C GLY A 107 2.05 -15.90 -6.04
N LEU A 108 2.76 -15.36 -5.02
CA LEU A 108 2.13 -14.53 -3.98
C LEU A 108 1.62 -13.19 -4.53
N LEU A 109 2.35 -12.60 -5.47
CA LEU A 109 2.01 -11.31 -6.05
C LEU A 109 0.80 -11.41 -6.98
N GLN A 110 0.64 -12.53 -7.68
CA GLN A 110 -0.53 -12.82 -8.51
C GLN A 110 -1.83 -12.95 -7.68
N GLU A 111 -1.72 -13.33 -6.40
CA GLU A 111 -2.87 -13.41 -5.49
C GLU A 111 -3.36 -12.05 -5.00
N TRP A 112 -2.60 -10.97 -5.20
CA TRP A 112 -2.94 -9.65 -4.64
C TRP A 112 -4.25 -9.09 -5.18
N GLY A 113 -4.58 -9.35 -6.45
CA GLY A 113 -5.85 -8.95 -7.07
C GLY A 113 -6.12 -7.43 -7.03
N VAL A 114 -5.07 -6.61 -6.92
CA VAL A 114 -5.16 -5.15 -6.92
C VAL A 114 -5.04 -4.63 -8.36
N GLU A 115 -5.74 -3.53 -8.64
CA GLU A 115 -5.69 -2.85 -9.94
C GLU A 115 -4.60 -1.77 -9.96
N GLU A 116 -4.23 -1.25 -8.79
CA GLU A 116 -3.27 -0.16 -8.64
C GLU A 116 -2.33 -0.35 -7.46
N ILE A 117 -1.06 -0.03 -7.68
CA ILE A 117 -0.02 -0.02 -6.66
C ILE A 117 0.69 1.33 -6.69
N ASP A 118 0.62 2.07 -5.58
CA ASP A 118 1.33 3.33 -5.37
C ASP A 118 2.60 3.07 -4.53
N LEU A 119 3.77 3.36 -5.08
CA LEU A 119 5.06 3.17 -4.42
C LEU A 119 5.62 4.51 -3.92
N TYR A 120 5.26 4.89 -2.69
CA TYR A 120 5.86 6.00 -1.96
C TYR A 120 7.19 5.55 -1.35
N SER A 121 8.20 5.41 -2.20
CA SER A 121 9.55 5.01 -1.81
C SER A 121 10.60 5.75 -2.64
N CYS A 122 11.60 6.32 -1.97
CA CYS A 122 12.56 7.23 -2.60
C CYS A 122 13.21 6.62 -3.85
N ARG A 123 13.03 7.28 -5.00
CA ARG A 123 13.64 6.96 -6.30
C ARG A 123 13.34 5.57 -6.86
N VAL A 124 12.42 4.80 -6.28
CA VAL A 124 12.15 3.43 -6.71
C VAL A 124 11.79 3.33 -8.19
N GLY A 125 11.07 4.33 -8.71
CA GLY A 125 10.68 4.42 -10.12
C GLY A 125 11.82 4.74 -11.10
N GLN A 126 13.06 4.96 -10.62
CA GLN A 126 14.22 5.14 -11.51
C GLN A 126 14.67 3.82 -12.17
N ASP A 127 14.34 2.66 -11.60
CA ASP A 127 14.48 1.38 -12.32
C ASP A 127 13.14 0.98 -12.95
N GLY A 128 12.95 1.37 -14.21
CA GLY A 128 11.76 1.02 -14.98
C GLY A 128 11.53 -0.49 -15.09
N ARG A 129 12.59 -1.31 -15.07
CA ARG A 129 12.48 -2.78 -15.17
C ARG A 129 11.91 -3.38 -13.90
N PHE A 130 12.15 -2.77 -12.74
CA PHE A 130 11.51 -3.17 -11.50
C PHE A 130 10.00 -2.87 -11.55
N ILE A 131 9.64 -1.68 -12.04
CA ILE A 131 8.24 -1.26 -12.19
C ILE A 131 7.49 -2.17 -13.15
N GLU A 132 8.07 -2.44 -14.32
CA GLU A 132 7.51 -3.36 -15.32
C GLU A 132 7.33 -4.77 -14.78
N GLU A 133 8.34 -5.31 -14.08
CA GLU A 133 8.26 -6.64 -13.49
C GLU A 133 7.15 -6.71 -12.42
N LEU A 134 7.06 -5.71 -11.53
CA LEU A 134 6.02 -5.68 -10.51
C LEU A 134 4.63 -5.58 -11.13
N ALA A 135 4.46 -4.75 -12.16
CA ALA A 135 3.21 -4.64 -12.91
C ALA A 135 2.85 -5.97 -13.58
N GLN A 136 3.83 -6.64 -14.18
CA GLN A 136 3.62 -7.94 -14.83
C GLN A 136 3.19 -9.03 -13.83
N GLN A 137 3.84 -9.11 -12.66
CA GLN A 137 3.53 -10.16 -11.69
C GLN A 137 2.23 -9.91 -10.92
N THR A 138 1.82 -8.65 -10.76
CA THR A 138 0.58 -8.31 -10.02
C THR A 138 -0.62 -8.08 -10.94
N GLY A 139 -0.40 -7.80 -12.23
CA GLY A 139 -1.43 -7.33 -13.15
C GLY A 139 -1.88 -5.88 -12.89
N ALA A 140 -1.26 -5.19 -11.93
CA ALA A 140 -1.65 -3.85 -11.50
C ALA A 140 -0.93 -2.75 -12.28
N ARG A 141 -1.54 -1.57 -12.35
CA ARG A 141 -0.84 -0.34 -12.73
C ARG A 141 0.03 0.12 -11.57
N VAL A 142 1.32 0.30 -11.83
CA VAL A 142 2.29 0.70 -10.80
C VAL A 142 2.66 2.17 -10.99
N ALA A 143 2.35 2.99 -10.00
CA ALA A 143 2.79 4.38 -9.90
C ALA A 143 3.95 4.46 -8.90
N ALA A 144 5.02 5.18 -9.24
CA ALA A 144 6.25 5.15 -8.44
C ALA A 144 6.95 6.51 -8.36
N ALA A 145 7.58 6.78 -7.23
CA ALA A 145 8.36 7.99 -7.05
C ALA A 145 9.70 7.89 -7.81
N THR A 146 10.01 8.89 -8.62
CA THR A 146 11.29 9.02 -9.33
C THR A 146 12.31 9.88 -8.58
N GLY A 147 11.89 10.56 -7.51
CA GLY A 147 12.71 11.42 -6.66
C GLY A 147 12.61 11.07 -5.18
N LEU A 148 13.05 11.98 -4.31
CA LEU A 148 12.83 11.85 -2.87
C LEU A 148 11.33 11.99 -2.57
N VAL A 149 10.83 11.16 -1.66
CA VAL A 149 9.44 11.24 -1.18
C VAL A 149 9.42 11.91 0.19
N GLY A 150 8.61 12.96 0.35
CA GLY A 150 8.49 13.67 1.63
C GLY A 150 8.50 15.19 1.51
N SER A 151 9.07 15.83 2.52
CA SER A 151 9.11 17.28 2.67
C SER A 151 9.80 17.99 1.51
N ALA A 152 9.12 18.99 0.93
CA ALA A 152 9.70 19.85 -0.09
C ALA A 152 10.91 20.66 0.43
N ALA A 153 10.96 20.94 1.74
CA ALA A 153 12.11 21.62 2.35
C ALA A 153 13.39 20.77 2.33
N GLN A 154 13.26 19.43 2.22
CA GLN A 154 14.38 18.50 2.05
C GLN A 154 14.54 18.03 0.60
N GLY A 155 13.91 18.74 -0.36
CA GLY A 155 13.93 18.36 -1.79
C GLY A 155 13.03 17.18 -2.15
N GLY A 156 12.13 16.78 -1.25
CA GLY A 156 11.15 15.71 -1.46
C GLY A 156 9.88 16.19 -2.17
N SER A 157 9.11 15.24 -2.68
CA SER A 157 7.75 15.48 -3.16
C SER A 157 6.87 14.25 -2.92
N TRP A 158 5.55 14.43 -2.82
CA TRP A 158 4.60 13.33 -2.70
C TRP A 158 4.04 12.87 -4.05
N LYS A 159 4.70 13.22 -5.16
CA LYS A 159 4.25 12.91 -6.51
C LYS A 159 4.78 11.55 -6.96
N LEU A 160 3.91 10.77 -7.59
CA LEU A 160 4.27 9.51 -8.25
C LEU A 160 4.13 9.66 -9.76
N ALA A 161 5.07 9.08 -10.51
CA ALA A 161 4.92 8.94 -11.96
C ALA A 161 3.82 7.92 -12.27
N ASN A 162 3.05 8.16 -13.32
CA ASN A 162 1.95 7.28 -13.79
C ASN A 162 0.78 7.07 -12.81
N GLN A 163 0.67 7.91 -11.77
CA GLN A 163 -0.48 7.88 -10.87
C GLN A 163 -1.75 8.30 -11.60
N SER A 164 -2.73 7.40 -11.66
CA SER A 164 -4.01 7.68 -12.35
C SER A 164 -5.17 7.95 -11.39
N SER A 165 -5.06 7.46 -10.14
CA SER A 165 -6.06 7.70 -9.10
C SER A 165 -5.71 8.86 -8.19
N SER A 166 -6.69 9.32 -7.41
CA SER A 166 -6.51 10.39 -6.42
C SER A 166 -5.43 10.04 -5.39
N ALA A 167 -4.72 11.04 -4.87
CA ALA A 167 -3.70 10.82 -3.85
C ALA A 167 -4.24 10.10 -2.60
N VAL A 168 -3.41 9.27 -1.96
CA VAL A 168 -3.75 8.57 -0.71
C VAL A 168 -3.57 9.46 0.53
N PHE A 169 -2.93 10.61 0.36
CA PHE A 169 -2.69 11.60 1.41
C PHE A 169 -3.35 12.94 1.08
N ASP A 170 -3.85 13.61 2.10
CA ASP A 170 -4.19 15.02 2.08
C ASP A 170 -2.89 15.85 2.12
N LEU A 171 -2.51 16.42 0.97
CA LEU A 171 -1.29 17.19 0.81
C LEU A 171 -1.20 18.40 1.76
N LYS A 172 -2.34 18.95 2.23
CA LYS A 172 -2.31 20.06 3.21
C LYS A 172 -1.82 19.56 4.57
N ARG A 173 -2.24 18.36 4.98
CA ARG A 173 -1.83 17.75 6.26
C ARG A 173 -0.37 17.32 6.23
N LEU A 174 0.13 16.91 5.07
CA LEU A 174 1.55 16.57 4.89
C LEU A 174 2.51 17.78 5.00
N GLN A 175 2.02 19.02 5.05
CA GLN A 175 2.88 20.19 5.33
C GLN A 175 3.55 20.12 6.72
N ALA A 176 2.93 19.39 7.65
CA ALA A 176 3.51 19.12 8.96
C ALA A 176 4.69 18.14 8.89
N TYR A 177 4.77 17.28 7.87
CA TYR A 177 5.83 16.29 7.72
C TYR A 177 7.14 16.97 7.29
N LYS A 178 8.20 16.79 8.09
CA LYS A 178 9.47 17.53 7.89
C LYS A 178 10.60 16.70 7.28
N SER A 179 10.46 15.39 7.20
CA SER A 179 11.49 14.47 6.72
C SER A 179 11.26 14.04 5.26
N VAL A 180 12.20 13.30 4.71
CA VAL A 180 11.99 12.42 3.55
C VAL A 180 11.97 10.97 3.98
N LEU A 181 11.35 10.10 3.19
CA LEU A 181 11.24 8.66 3.47
C LEU A 181 12.57 7.91 3.35
N SER A 182 13.70 8.60 3.14
CA SER A 182 15.01 7.95 3.16
C SER A 182 15.27 7.39 4.56
N GLY A 183 15.75 6.15 4.65
CA GLY A 183 16.35 5.66 5.89
C GLY A 183 17.56 6.54 6.18
N GLU A 184 17.52 7.31 7.26
CA GLU A 184 18.59 8.23 7.66
C GLU A 184 19.92 7.53 8.05
N GLU A 185 20.01 6.21 7.91
CA GLU A 185 21.18 5.42 8.33
C GLU A 185 22.06 4.85 7.20
N LEU A 186 21.89 5.29 5.94
CA LEU A 186 22.77 4.87 4.83
C LEU A 186 23.79 5.95 4.41
N SER A 187 23.86 7.10 5.10
CA SER A 187 24.81 8.18 4.77
C SER A 187 26.06 8.25 5.67
N LYS A 188 26.18 7.40 6.70
CA LYS A 188 27.36 7.38 7.60
C LYS A 188 28.36 6.24 7.33
N ALA A 189 28.18 5.50 6.24
CA ALA A 189 29.15 4.50 5.79
C ALA A 189 29.76 4.94 4.45
N SER A 190 30.63 5.94 4.49
CA SER A 190 31.63 6.24 3.45
C SER A 190 32.86 6.81 4.11
#